data_AF-A0A4Y2EHR9-F1
#
_entry.id   AF-A0A4Y2EHR9-F1
#
_cell.length_a   1.000
_cell.length_b   1.000
_cell.length_c   1.000
_cell.angle_alpha   90.00
_cell.angle_beta   90.00
_cell.angle_gamma   90.00
#
_symmetry.space_group_name_H-M   'P 1'
#
loop_
_entity.id
_entity.type
_entity.pdbx_description
1 polymer ?
#
loop_
_entity_poly.entity_id
_entity_poly.type
_entity_poly.pdbx_seq_one_letter_code
_entity_poly.pdbx_strand_id
1 'polypeptide(L)'
;MIGLFRAGYRLAFDTIIDQDYFLSLVLSAVCHFSLQMMIMIPACIANEEAQHVAQILPDWIPKHESDLKLEFKKEFRHQKYLSVWNIYLFDRSLVITSIGTLVTYGILIGTVGKGS
;
A
#
# COMPACT_ATOMS: atom_id res chain seq x y z
N MET A 1 -4.47 -7.33 3.32
CA MET A 1 -5.38 -6.84 4.37
C MET A 1 -6.33 -7.90 4.94
N ILE A 2 -7.30 -8.47 4.21
CA ILE A 2 -8.32 -9.37 4.80
C ILE A 2 -7.74 -10.56 5.60
N GLY A 3 -6.67 -11.19 5.08
CA GLY A 3 -5.99 -12.32 5.75
C GLY A 3 -5.29 -11.90 7.04
N LEU A 4 -4.73 -10.69 7.06
CA LEU A 4 -4.06 -10.12 8.23
C LEU A 4 -5.05 -9.85 9.37
N PHE A 5 -6.20 -9.26 9.03
CA PHE A 5 -7.31 -9.04 9.96
C PHE A 5 -7.87 -10.35 10.51
N ARG A 6 -8.08 -11.34 9.63
CA ARG A 6 -8.59 -12.65 10.03
C ARG A 6 -7.63 -13.36 10.99
N ALA A 7 -6.33 -13.27 10.73
CA ALA A 7 -5.30 -13.83 11.61
C ALA A 7 -5.27 -13.10 12.96
N GLY A 8 -5.27 -11.76 12.96
CA GLY A 8 -5.28 -10.97 14.20
C GLY A 8 -6.55 -11.17 15.04
N TYR A 9 -7.71 -11.28 14.39
CA TYR A 9 -8.98 -11.56 15.07
C TYR A 9 -8.97 -12.93 15.74
N ARG A 10 -8.54 -13.99 15.04
CA ARG A 10 -8.40 -15.33 15.63
C ARG A 10 -7.43 -15.32 16.80
N LEU A 11 -6.29 -14.66 16.64
CA LEU A 11 -5.27 -14.59 17.69
C LEU A 11 -5.78 -13.89 18.97
N ALA A 12 -6.70 -12.94 18.85
CA ALA A 12 -7.24 -12.19 19.98
C ALA A 12 -8.43 -12.84 20.69
N PHE A 13 -9.27 -13.60 19.96
CA PHE A 13 -10.55 -14.09 20.49
C PHE A 13 -10.65 -15.61 20.61
N ASP A 14 -9.69 -16.37 20.07
CA ASP A 14 -9.74 -17.83 20.16
C ASP A 14 -9.24 -18.27 21.54
N THR A 15 -10.11 -18.93 22.30
CA THR A 15 -9.88 -19.25 23.73
C THR A 15 -9.05 -20.51 23.96
N ILE A 16 -8.88 -21.33 22.91
CA ILE A 16 -8.10 -22.57 22.95
C ILE A 16 -7.13 -22.53 21.77
N ILE A 17 -5.93 -22.02 22.03
CA ILE A 17 -4.88 -21.93 21.01
C ILE A 17 -3.73 -22.85 21.44
N ASP A 18 -3.53 -23.92 20.70
CA ASP A 18 -2.29 -24.70 20.78
C ASP A 18 -1.11 -23.89 20.27
N GLN A 19 0.08 -24.11 20.84
CA GLN A 19 1.29 -23.36 20.50
C GLN A 19 1.64 -23.43 19.00
N ASP A 20 1.40 -24.57 18.37
CA ASP A 20 1.61 -24.76 16.92
C ASP A 20 0.59 -23.97 16.08
N TYR A 21 -0.65 -23.89 16.56
CA TYR A 21 -1.70 -23.09 15.91
C TYR A 21 -1.41 -21.59 16.03
N PHE A 22 -0.94 -21.15 17.19
CA PHE A 22 -0.47 -19.77 17.41
C PHE A 22 0.67 -19.41 16.44
N LEU A 23 1.70 -20.25 16.37
CA LEU A 23 2.83 -20.04 15.46
C LEU A 23 2.39 -19.98 14.01
N SER A 24 1.48 -20.88 13.60
CA SER A 24 0.90 -20.88 12.25
C SER A 24 0.16 -19.58 11.93
N LEU A 25 -0.62 -19.06 12.87
CA LEU A 25 -1.34 -17.78 12.75
C LEU A 25 -0.41 -16.58 12.62
N VAL A 26 0.64 -16.52 13.45
CA VAL A 26 1.65 -15.45 13.39
C VAL A 26 2.42 -15.51 12.07
N LEU A 27 2.86 -16.70 11.65
CA LEU A 27 3.52 -16.91 10.35
C LEU A 27 2.62 -16.48 9.19
N SER A 28 1.34 -16.88 9.22
CA SER A 28 0.36 -16.47 8.21
C SER A 28 0.22 -14.95 8.15
N ALA A 29 0.11 -14.29 9.30
CA ALA A 29 0.04 -12.82 9.37
C ALA A 29 1.31 -12.17 8.78
N VAL A 30 2.50 -12.63 9.17
CA VAL A 30 3.78 -12.11 8.65
C VAL A 30 3.91 -12.33 7.14
N CYS A 31 3.51 -13.49 6.63
CA CYS A 31 3.51 -13.77 5.19
C CYS A 31 2.56 -12.85 4.42
N HIS A 32 1.32 -12.68 4.90
CA HIS A 32 0.36 -11.79 4.27
C HIS A 32 0.80 -10.33 4.29
N PHE A 33 1.43 -9.88 5.38
CA PHE A 33 2.00 -8.53 5.48
C PHE A 33 3.18 -8.36 4.51
N SER A 34 4.11 -9.31 4.51
CA SER A 34 5.30 -9.29 3.63
C SER A 34 4.91 -9.25 2.16
N LEU A 35 3.96 -10.09 1.73
CA LEU A 35 3.44 -10.08 0.36
C LEU A 35 2.83 -8.72 0.00
N GLN A 36 2.08 -8.12 0.91
CA GLN A 36 1.50 -6.81 0.68
C GLN A 36 2.57 -5.73 0.52
N MET A 37 3.60 -5.73 1.37
CA MET A 37 4.72 -4.80 1.28
C MET A 37 5.54 -5.02 0.00
N MET A 38 5.75 -6.28 -0.40
CA MET A 38 6.46 -6.63 -1.63
C MET A 38 5.77 -6.10 -2.89
N ILE A 39 4.45 -5.93 -2.87
CA ILE A 39 3.69 -5.32 -3.98
C ILE A 39 3.68 -3.80 -3.85
N MET A 40 3.43 -3.29 -2.65
CA MET A 40 3.30 -1.85 -2.41
C MET A 40 4.60 -1.07 -2.64
N ILE A 41 5.75 -1.59 -2.17
CA ILE A 41 7.03 -0.87 -2.23
C ILE A 41 7.47 -0.62 -3.68
N PRO A 42 7.57 -1.64 -4.56
CA PRO A 42 7.98 -1.42 -5.94
C PRO A 42 6.99 -0.56 -6.73
N ALA A 43 5.69 -0.70 -6.46
CA ALA A 43 4.67 0.12 -7.11
C ALA A 43 4.78 1.60 -6.69
N CYS A 44 5.10 1.86 -5.42
CA CYS A 44 5.35 3.22 -4.92
C CYS A 44 6.59 3.83 -5.57
N ILE A 45 7.71 3.08 -5.61
CA ILE A 45 8.95 3.53 -6.25
C ILE A 45 8.73 3.80 -7.73
N ALA A 46 8.07 2.89 -8.45
CA ALA A 46 7.78 3.07 -9.87
C ALA A 46 6.89 4.30 -10.13
N ASN A 47 5.92 4.58 -9.26
CA ASN A 47 5.09 5.79 -9.35
C ASN A 47 5.88 7.07 -9.08
N GLU A 48 6.75 7.09 -8.05
CA GLU A 48 7.60 8.24 -7.72
C GLU A 48 8.56 8.56 -8.88
N GLU A 49 9.23 7.55 -9.43
CA GLU A 49 10.14 7.71 -10.56
C GLU A 49 9.38 8.16 -11.83
N ALA A 50 8.20 7.58 -12.10
CA ALA A 50 7.37 8.02 -13.22
C ALA A 50 6.92 9.49 -13.07
N GLN A 51 6.60 9.92 -11.85
CA GLN A 51 6.25 11.31 -11.56
C GLN A 51 7.47 12.23 -11.69
N HIS A 52 8.64 11.81 -11.24
CA HIS A 52 9.89 12.57 -11.34
C HIS A 52 10.31 12.75 -12.81
N VAL A 53 10.28 11.68 -13.61
CA VAL A 53 10.52 11.74 -15.06
C VAL A 53 9.51 12.66 -15.74
N ALA A 54 8.23 12.58 -15.38
CA ALA A 54 7.19 13.45 -15.93
C ALA A 54 7.40 14.95 -15.63
N GLN A 55 8.06 15.28 -14.52
CA GLN A 55 8.36 16.66 -14.15
C GLN A 55 9.61 17.19 -14.86
N ILE A 56 10.62 16.35 -15.09
CA ILE A 56 11.89 16.75 -15.71
C ILE A 56 11.81 16.77 -17.23
N LEU A 57 11.08 15.84 -17.85
CA LEU A 57 11.01 15.74 -19.32
C LEU A 57 10.57 17.06 -20.02
N PRO A 58 9.57 17.80 -19.51
CA PRO A 58 9.15 19.08 -20.11
C PRO A 58 10.22 20.18 -20.07
N ASP A 59 11.16 20.10 -19.15
CA ASP A 59 12.26 21.07 -18.99
C ASP A 59 13.45 20.73 -19.88
N TRP A 60 13.56 19.47 -20.32
CA TRP A 60 14.58 19.02 -21.27
C TRP A 60 14.20 19.27 -22.74
N ILE A 61 12.91 19.48 -23.03
CA ILE A 61 12.43 19.80 -24.39
C ILE A 61 12.87 21.23 -24.77
N PRO A 62 13.61 21.41 -25.89
CA PRO A 62 14.01 22.72 -26.38
C PRO A 62 12.78 23.62 -26.59
N LYS A 63 12.87 24.88 -26.16
CA LYS A 63 11.77 25.88 -26.25
C LYS A 63 11.21 26.10 -27.67
N HIS A 64 11.91 25.61 -28.70
CA HIS A 64 11.51 25.77 -30.09
C HIS A 64 10.37 24.83 -30.52
N GLU A 65 10.09 23.76 -29.76
CA GLU A 65 9.03 22.80 -30.07
C GLU A 65 7.86 22.90 -29.07
N SER A 66 7.15 24.03 -29.12
CA SER A 66 6.00 24.28 -28.24
C SER A 66 4.85 23.29 -28.45
N ASP A 67 4.66 22.77 -29.66
CA ASP A 67 3.64 21.76 -29.97
C ASP A 67 3.97 20.40 -29.33
N LEU A 68 5.22 19.94 -29.42
CA LEU A 68 5.69 18.72 -28.74
C LEU A 68 5.59 18.85 -27.22
N LYS A 69 5.90 20.03 -26.66
CA LYS A 69 5.72 20.29 -25.22
C LYS A 69 4.25 20.22 -24.80
N LEU A 70 3.31 20.59 -25.67
CA LEU A 70 1.87 20.59 -25.40
C LEU A 70 1.27 19.18 -25.55
N GLU A 71 1.74 18.42 -26.52
CA GLU A 71 1.39 17.01 -26.73
C GLU A 71 1.92 16.14 -25.58
N PHE A 72 3.19 16.31 -25.19
CA PHE A 72 3.74 15.67 -23.99
C PHE A 72 2.99 16.05 -22.71
N LYS A 73 2.59 17.32 -22.55
CA LYS A 73 1.81 17.75 -21.39
C LYS A 73 0.41 17.12 -21.37
N LYS A 74 -0.19 16.84 -22.53
CA LYS A 74 -1.46 16.08 -22.64
C LYS A 74 -1.27 14.60 -22.30
N GLU A 75 -0.20 13.99 -22.80
CA GLU A 75 0.16 12.58 -22.56
C GLU A 75 0.52 12.35 -21.08
N PHE A 76 1.31 13.23 -20.48
CA PHE A 76 1.66 13.18 -19.05
C PHE A 76 0.51 13.61 -18.15
N ARG A 77 -0.44 14.46 -18.60
CA ARG A 77 -1.71 14.65 -17.86
C ARG A 77 -2.51 13.36 -17.78
N HIS A 78 -2.34 12.45 -18.74
CA HIS A 78 -2.90 11.11 -18.73
C HIS A 78 -2.01 10.10 -17.99
N GLN A 79 -1.09 10.57 -17.14
CA GLN A 79 -0.17 9.78 -16.32
C GLN A 79 -0.80 8.43 -15.91
N LYS A 80 -0.31 7.36 -16.54
CA LYS A 80 -0.65 5.99 -16.19
C LYS A 80 0.05 5.66 -14.88
N TYR A 81 -0.50 6.14 -13.78
CA TYR A 81 -0.07 5.71 -12.46
C TYR A 81 -0.41 4.24 -12.28
N LEU A 82 0.51 3.49 -11.69
CA LEU A 82 0.17 2.19 -11.13
C LEU A 82 -0.79 2.45 -9.97
N SER A 83 -2.06 2.17 -10.22
CA SER A 83 -3.13 2.29 -9.24
C SER A 83 -3.70 0.91 -8.97
N VAL A 84 -4.05 0.65 -7.71
CA VAL A 84 -4.93 -0.47 -7.41
C VAL A 84 -6.32 -0.07 -7.87
N TRP A 85 -6.86 -0.80 -8.84
CA TRP A 85 -8.24 -0.68 -9.27
C TRP A 85 -8.67 0.74 -9.72
N ASN A 86 -7.73 1.60 -10.13
CA ASN A 86 -8.01 3.00 -10.50
C ASN A 86 -8.53 3.91 -9.36
N ILE A 87 -8.52 3.41 -8.11
CA ILE A 87 -9.09 4.11 -6.93
C ILE A 87 -7.98 4.58 -5.98
N TYR A 88 -6.87 3.83 -5.91
CA TYR A 88 -5.75 4.16 -5.02
C TYR A 88 -4.45 4.23 -5.81
N LEU A 89 -3.86 5.42 -5.85
CA LEU A 89 -2.47 5.59 -6.26
C LEU A 89 -1.58 4.85 -5.26
N PHE A 90 -0.63 4.04 -5.74
CA PHE A 90 0.42 3.53 -4.86
C PHE A 90 1.34 4.71 -4.50
N ASP A 91 1.08 5.31 -3.35
CA ASP A 91 1.87 6.35 -2.70
C ASP A 91 2.28 5.87 -1.30
N ARG A 92 3.32 6.48 -0.72
CA ARG A 92 3.77 6.26 0.66
C ARG A 92 2.61 6.40 1.64
N SER A 93 1.68 7.31 1.36
CA SER A 93 0.45 7.52 2.12
C SER A 93 -0.40 6.24 2.26
N LEU A 94 -0.46 5.39 1.23
CA LEU A 94 -1.22 4.14 1.25
C LEU A 94 -0.57 3.09 2.17
N VAL A 95 0.76 3.04 2.18
CA VAL A 95 1.54 2.18 3.08
C VAL A 95 1.38 2.63 4.53
N ILE A 96 1.49 3.94 4.78
CA ILE A 96 1.31 4.52 6.12
C ILE A 96 -0.13 4.27 6.62
N THR A 97 -1.13 4.47 5.78
CA THR A 97 -2.55 4.20 6.12
C THR A 97 -2.78 2.72 6.41
N SER A 98 -2.12 1.83 5.66
CA SER A 98 -2.17 0.38 5.89
C SER A 98 -1.59 -0.02 7.26
N ILE A 99 -0.49 0.59 7.67
CA ILE A 99 0.11 0.36 9.00
C ILE A 99 -0.76 0.99 10.10
N GLY A 100 -1.21 2.23 9.90
CA GLY A 100 -2.05 2.95 10.85
C GLY A 100 -3.38 2.24 11.13
N THR A 101 -4.02 1.69 10.09
CA THR A 101 -5.20 0.86 10.24
C THR A 101 -4.89 -0.40 11.06
N LEU A 102 -3.81 -1.13 10.74
CA LEU A 102 -3.41 -2.31 11.51
C LEU A 102 -3.24 -2.01 13.01
N VAL A 103 -2.54 -0.92 13.35
CA VAL A 103 -2.35 -0.49 14.74
C VAL A 103 -3.68 -0.10 15.39
N THR A 104 -4.49 0.70 14.72
CA THR A 104 -5.79 1.17 15.23
C THR A 104 -6.71 0.00 15.54
N TYR A 105 -6.83 -0.94 14.60
CA TYR A 105 -7.65 -2.12 14.80
C TYR A 105 -7.06 -3.09 15.82
N GLY A 106 -5.73 -3.20 15.91
CA GLY A 106 -5.08 -3.95 16.99
C GLY A 106 -5.40 -3.39 18.38
N ILE A 107 -5.37 -2.06 18.53
CA ILE A 107 -5.75 -1.38 19.78
C ILE A 107 -7.23 -1.60 20.07
N LEU A 108 -8.13 -1.43 19.09
CA LEU A 108 -9.57 -1.68 19.25
C LEU A 108 -9.83 -3.11 19.72
N ILE A 109 -9.21 -4.10 19.07
CA ILE A 109 -9.35 -5.51 19.44
C ILE A 109 -8.84 -5.76 20.88
N GLY A 110 -7.66 -5.24 21.22
CA GLY A 110 -7.05 -5.44 22.54
C GLY A 110 -7.76 -4.68 23.68
N THR A 111 -8.48 -3.60 23.38
CA THR A 111 -9.24 -2.82 24.36
C THR A 111 -10.66 -3.32 24.54
N VAL A 112 -11.34 -3.70 23.45
CA VAL A 112 -12.72 -4.22 23.49
C VAL A 112 -12.79 -5.64 24.06
N GLY A 113 -11.78 -6.49 23.80
CA GLY A 113 -11.73 -7.86 24.33
C GLY A 113 -11.62 -7.99 25.86
N LYS A 114 -11.31 -6.90 26.57
CA LYS A 114 -11.25 -6.87 28.06
C LYS A 114 -12.59 -6.66 28.74
N GLY A 115 -13.65 -6.32 27.99
CA GLY A 115 -14.97 -5.98 28.52
C GLY A 115 -16.04 -7.07 28.39
N SER A 116 -15.70 -8.27 27.91
CA SER A 116 -16.62 -9.40 27.75
C SER A 116 -16.28 -10.57 28.65
#